data_AF-A0A1V4HU75-F1
#
_entry.id   AF-A0A1V4HU75-F1
#
_cell.length_a   1.000
_cell.length_b   1.000
_cell.length_c   1.000
_cell.angle_alpha   90.00
_cell.angle_beta   90.00
_cell.angle_gamma   90.00
#
_symmetry.space_group_name_H-M   'P 1'
#
loop_
_entity.id
_entity.type
_entity.pdbx_description
1 polymer ?
#
loop_
_entity_poly.entity_id
_entity_poly.type
_entity_poly.pdbx_seq_one_letter_code
_entity_poly.pdbx_strand_id
1 'polypeptide(L)'
;MYLDKINQQWVSHLKTNGFQEHITITNTTKLNVNARLFMLELQFNVKRYHLYHCLDEDMYELRQLDEAYTLISAEEAFGLTLERSKDFEEAVHSFMLQHYDGIQTSVDCRQGLEKAKLAIQRVRL
;
A
#
# COMPACT_ATOMS: atom_id res chain seq x y z
N MET A 1 17.17 1.88 7.03
CA MET A 1 18.12 2.11 5.92
C MET A 1 17.58 1.78 4.50
N TYR A 2 16.62 0.86 4.31
CA TYR A 2 15.86 0.74 3.04
C TYR A 2 14.54 1.54 3.08
N LEU A 3 13.69 1.27 4.08
CA LEU A 3 12.42 1.97 4.27
C LEU A 3 12.59 3.48 4.49
N ASP A 4 13.66 3.93 5.13
CA ASP A 4 13.90 5.38 5.32
C ASP A 4 14.06 6.10 3.98
N LYS A 5 14.79 5.50 3.03
CA LYS A 5 15.01 6.07 1.69
C LYS A 5 13.72 6.03 0.86
N ILE A 6 13.00 4.91 0.91
CA ILE A 6 11.66 4.79 0.29
C ILE A 6 10.73 5.86 0.86
N ASN A 7 10.71 6.06 2.17
CA ASN A 7 9.85 7.06 2.81
C ASN A 7 10.25 8.50 2.47
N GLN A 8 11.55 8.81 2.37
CA GLN A 8 12.00 10.13 1.88
C GLN A 8 11.47 10.41 0.48
N GLN A 9 11.57 9.42 -0.43
CA GLN A 9 11.05 9.53 -1.79
C GLN A 9 9.52 9.61 -1.81
N TRP A 10 8.85 8.77 -1.01
CA TRP A 10 7.40 8.75 -0.87
C TRP A 10 6.84 10.07 -0.37
N VAL A 11 7.40 10.64 0.69
CA VAL A 11 6.99 11.94 1.23
C VAL A 11 7.19 13.05 0.20
N SER A 12 8.31 13.03 -0.55
CA SER A 12 8.52 13.98 -1.64
C SER A 12 7.48 13.81 -2.75
N HIS A 13 7.19 12.57 -3.13
CA HIS A 13 6.23 12.23 -4.18
C HIS A 13 4.81 12.66 -3.82
N LEU A 14 4.36 12.36 -2.59
CA LEU A 14 3.07 12.80 -2.07
C LEU A 14 2.94 14.34 -2.10
N LYS A 15 3.97 15.06 -1.67
CA LYS A 15 3.98 16.53 -1.71
C LYS A 15 3.86 17.07 -3.12
N THR A 16 4.56 16.47 -4.10
CA THR A 16 4.45 16.86 -5.51
C THR A 16 3.04 16.62 -6.07
N ASN A 17 2.32 15.61 -5.55
CA ASN A 17 0.92 15.33 -5.87
C ASN A 17 -0.09 16.10 -4.99
N GLY A 18 0.38 17.13 -4.25
CA GLY A 18 -0.47 18.03 -3.47
C GLY A 18 -0.93 17.49 -2.12
N PHE A 19 -0.43 16.33 -1.67
CA PHE A 19 -0.77 15.76 -0.36
C PHE A 19 0.05 16.43 0.75
N GLN A 20 -0.61 16.71 1.87
CA GLN A 20 0.02 17.23 3.09
C GLN A 20 -0.01 16.20 4.24
N GLU A 21 -0.77 15.13 4.05
CA GLU A 21 -0.94 14.03 4.97
C GLU A 21 0.38 13.31 5.19
N HIS A 22 0.71 13.06 6.46
CA HIS A 22 1.91 12.31 6.80
C HIS A 22 1.62 10.80 6.80
N ILE A 23 1.55 10.23 5.60
CA ILE A 23 1.37 8.79 5.40
C ILE A 23 2.75 8.16 5.25
N THR A 24 3.07 7.20 6.11
CA THR A 24 4.39 6.51 6.13
C THR A 24 4.26 5.08 5.64
N ILE A 25 5.17 4.61 4.80
CA ILE A 25 5.28 3.20 4.41
C ILE A 25 6.08 2.46 5.47
N THR A 26 5.46 1.53 6.18
CA THR A 26 6.08 0.74 7.26
C THR A 26 6.50 -0.66 6.82
N ASN A 27 5.98 -1.15 5.68
CA ASN A 27 6.41 -2.39 5.05
C ASN A 27 6.06 -2.39 3.55
N THR A 28 6.83 -3.12 2.75
CA THR A 28 6.56 -3.35 1.33
C THR A 28 6.73 -4.83 1.01
N THR A 29 5.88 -5.38 0.15
CA THR A 29 5.93 -6.82 -0.19
C THR A 29 5.39 -7.08 -1.58
N LYS A 30 6.14 -7.80 -2.42
CA LYS A 30 5.65 -8.38 -3.68
C LYS A 30 4.84 -9.62 -3.37
N LEU A 31 3.61 -9.71 -3.85
CA LEU A 31 2.76 -10.88 -3.65
C LEU A 31 2.79 -11.81 -4.86
N ASN A 32 2.77 -11.23 -6.05
CA ASN A 32 2.94 -11.99 -7.28
C ASN A 32 3.84 -11.19 -8.22
N VAL A 33 5.08 -11.65 -8.36
CA VAL A 33 6.09 -10.95 -9.17
C VAL A 33 5.67 -10.90 -10.64
N ASN A 34 5.07 -11.98 -11.15
CA ASN A 34 4.65 -12.07 -12.55
C ASN A 34 3.48 -11.13 -12.87
N ALA A 35 2.59 -10.91 -11.91
CA ALA A 35 1.45 -10.00 -12.04
C ALA A 35 1.74 -8.59 -11.51
N ARG A 36 3.00 -8.29 -11.14
CA ARG A 36 3.41 -7.01 -10.55
C ARG A 36 2.53 -6.52 -9.39
N LEU A 37 2.03 -7.49 -8.61
CA LEU A 37 1.12 -7.28 -7.49
C LEU A 37 1.93 -7.10 -6.20
N PHE A 38 1.60 -6.07 -5.45
CA PHE A 38 2.27 -5.75 -4.19
C PHE A 38 1.28 -5.41 -3.07
N MET A 39 1.83 -5.40 -1.86
CA MET A 39 1.22 -4.84 -0.66
C MET A 39 2.14 -3.77 -0.08
N LEU A 40 1.54 -2.62 0.25
CA LEU A 40 2.15 -1.61 1.11
C LEU A 40 1.46 -1.64 2.46
N GLU A 41 2.25 -1.65 3.52
CA GLU A 41 1.74 -1.32 4.84
C GLU A 41 1.95 0.18 5.06
N LEU A 42 0.85 0.88 5.32
CA LEU A 42 0.82 2.33 5.52
C LEU A 42 0.48 2.63 6.96
N GLN A 43 1.07 3.68 7.52
CA GLN A 43 0.70 4.23 8.82
C GLN A 43 0.23 5.67 8.67
N PHE A 44 -0.91 6.00 9.28
CA PHE A 44 -1.47 7.34 9.35
C PHE A 44 -2.21 7.52 10.69
N ASN A 45 -1.94 8.60 11.42
CA ASN A 45 -2.55 8.89 12.73
C ASN A 45 -2.61 7.67 13.66
N VAL A 46 -1.45 7.03 13.89
CA VAL A 46 -1.24 5.79 14.67
C VAL A 46 -1.96 4.53 14.18
N LYS A 47 -2.84 4.62 13.19
CA LYS A 47 -3.48 3.48 12.54
C LYS A 47 -2.59 2.91 11.44
N ARG A 48 -2.72 1.61 11.20
CA ARG A 48 -2.02 0.87 10.15
C ARG A 48 -3.01 0.34 9.13
N TYR A 49 -2.57 0.25 7.89
CA TYR A 49 -3.39 -0.18 6.75
C TYR A 49 -2.57 -1.07 5.83
N HIS A 50 -3.20 -2.09 5.25
CA HIS A 50 -2.65 -2.83 4.12
C HIS A 50 -3.31 -2.35 2.84
N LEU A 51 -2.51 -1.84 1.91
CA LEU A 51 -2.91 -1.46 0.57
C LEU A 51 -2.41 -2.52 -0.39
N TYR A 52 -3.31 -3.17 -1.11
CA TYR A 52 -3.01 -4.13 -2.17
C TYR A 52 -3.29 -3.48 -3.52
N HIS A 53 -2.30 -3.53 -4.43
CA HIS A 53 -2.47 -2.98 -5.77
C HIS A 53 -1.65 -3.74 -6.81
N CYS A 54 -2.23 -3.89 -8.00
CA CYS A 54 -1.61 -4.51 -9.16
C CYS A 54 -1.21 -3.41 -10.16
N LEU A 55 0.06 -3.34 -10.57
CA LEU A 55 0.49 -2.30 -11.52
C LEU A 55 -0.08 -2.45 -12.93
N ASP A 56 -0.55 -3.65 -13.30
CA ASP A 56 -1.02 -3.93 -14.65
C ASP A 56 -2.55 -4.09 -14.71
N GLU A 57 -3.26 -3.95 -13.58
CA GLU A 57 -4.71 -4.12 -13.48
C GLU A 57 -5.33 -3.02 -12.61
N ASP A 58 -6.61 -2.71 -12.85
CA ASP A 58 -7.39 -1.78 -12.02
C ASP A 58 -7.87 -2.47 -10.73
N MET A 59 -6.91 -2.86 -9.90
CA MET A 59 -7.16 -3.51 -8.62
C MET A 59 -6.58 -2.68 -7.50
N TYR A 60 -7.43 -2.12 -6.65
CA TYR A 60 -7.03 -1.38 -5.47
C TYR A 60 -7.87 -1.85 -4.27
N GLU A 61 -7.19 -2.28 -3.21
CA GLU A 61 -7.85 -2.76 -2.00
C GLU A 61 -7.13 -2.24 -0.76
N LEU A 62 -7.80 -1.42 0.03
CA LEU A 62 -7.27 -0.88 1.28
C LEU A 62 -8.00 -1.50 2.46
N ARG A 63 -7.24 -2.03 3.43
CA ARG A 63 -7.78 -2.62 4.64
C ARG A 63 -7.17 -1.99 5.88
N GLN A 64 -8.00 -1.69 6.87
CA GLN A 64 -7.50 -1.29 8.18
C GLN A 64 -6.90 -2.51 8.89
N LEU A 65 -5.70 -2.37 9.43
CA LEU A 65 -5.00 -3.44 10.14
C LEU A 65 -5.43 -3.44 11.62
N ASP A 66 -6.61 -3.98 11.86
CA ASP A 66 -7.17 -4.29 13.17
C ASP A 66 -7.77 -5.72 13.19
N GLU A 67 -8.33 -6.14 14.33
CA GLU A 67 -8.94 -7.48 14.48
C GLU A 67 -10.00 -7.80 13.41
N ALA A 68 -10.76 -6.80 12.95
CA ALA A 68 -11.82 -6.98 11.96
C ALA A 68 -11.28 -7.05 10.53
N TYR A 69 -10.13 -6.41 10.28
CA TYR A 69 -9.45 -6.38 8.98
C TYR A 69 -10.33 -5.92 7.83
N THR A 70 -11.14 -4.90 8.13
CA THR A 70 -12.22 -4.41 7.28
C THR A 70 -11.68 -3.70 6.05
N LEU A 71 -12.37 -3.91 4.91
CA LEU A 71 -12.17 -3.10 3.71
C LEU A 71 -12.59 -1.66 4.01
N ILE A 72 -11.73 -0.69 3.69
CA ILE A 72 -11.95 0.72 3.98
C ILE A 72 -11.58 1.55 2.74
N SER A 73 -12.25 2.68 2.53
CA SER A 73 -11.88 3.58 1.45
C SER A 73 -10.75 4.54 1.87
N ALA A 74 -10.09 5.16 0.89
CA ALA A 74 -9.09 6.18 1.17
C ALA A 74 -9.72 7.44 1.80
N GLU A 75 -10.98 7.77 1.49
CA GLU A 75 -11.71 8.86 2.18
C GLU A 75 -11.77 8.60 3.68
N GLU A 76 -12.20 7.40 4.07
CA GLU A 76 -12.39 7.04 5.47
C GLU A 76 -11.05 6.85 6.20
N ALA A 77 -10.06 6.25 5.56
CA ALA A 77 -8.76 5.96 6.17
C ALA A 77 -7.90 7.22 6.39
N PHE A 78 -7.91 8.15 5.43
CA PHE A 78 -7.01 9.29 5.39
C PHE A 78 -7.71 10.66 5.47
N GLY A 79 -9.04 10.68 5.51
CA GLY A 79 -9.82 11.93 5.57
C GLY A 79 -9.87 12.67 4.22
N LEU A 80 -9.73 11.95 3.11
CA LEU A 80 -9.67 12.52 1.78
C LEU A 80 -11.08 12.75 1.20
N THR A 81 -11.19 13.67 0.24
CA THR A 81 -12.38 13.74 -0.62
C THR A 81 -12.34 12.62 -1.66
N LEU A 82 -13.46 12.37 -2.33
CA LEU A 82 -13.54 11.37 -3.41
C LEU A 82 -12.53 11.66 -4.55
N GLU A 83 -12.40 12.93 -4.94
CA GLU A 83 -11.42 13.36 -5.94
C GLU A 83 -9.98 13.07 -5.47
N ARG A 84 -9.65 13.46 -4.24
CA ARG A 84 -8.33 13.23 -3.65
C ARG A 84 -8.02 11.75 -3.40
N SER A 85 -9.04 10.92 -3.26
CA SER A 85 -8.86 9.47 -3.14
C SER A 85 -8.34 8.87 -4.43
N LYS A 86 -8.88 9.28 -5.59
CA LYS A 86 -8.37 8.86 -6.89
C LYS A 86 -6.95 9.36 -7.14
N ASP A 87 -6.67 10.63 -6.83
CA ASP A 87 -5.32 11.18 -6.89
C ASP A 87 -4.34 10.38 -6.00
N PHE A 88 -4.81 9.86 -4.87
CA PHE A 88 -3.99 9.07 -3.96
C PHE A 88 -3.69 7.69 -4.55
N GLU A 89 -4.69 7.03 -5.13
CA GLU A 89 -4.50 5.76 -5.85
C GLU A 89 -3.50 5.91 -7.00
N GLU A 90 -3.62 6.98 -7.79
CA GLU A 90 -2.69 7.31 -8.87
C GLU A 90 -1.28 7.65 -8.35
N ALA A 91 -1.19 8.36 -7.22
CA ALA A 91 0.09 8.64 -6.57
C ALA A 91 0.78 7.35 -6.10
N VAL A 92 0.02 6.41 -5.51
CA VAL A 92 0.54 5.09 -5.12
C VAL A 92 0.97 4.30 -6.36
N HIS A 93 0.13 4.25 -7.39
CA HIS A 93 0.43 3.54 -8.63
C HIS A 93 1.72 4.06 -9.27
N SER A 94 1.81 5.37 -9.50
CA SER A 94 2.98 6.01 -10.14
C SER A 94 4.25 5.87 -9.32
N PHE A 95 4.17 5.99 -7.99
CA PHE A 95 5.30 5.75 -7.10
C PHE A 95 5.79 4.30 -7.23
N MET A 96 4.85 3.36 -7.17
CA MET A 96 5.17 1.95 -7.21
C MET A 96 5.65 1.49 -8.57
N LEU A 97 5.16 2.06 -9.66
CA LEU A 97 5.66 1.80 -11.00
C LEU A 97 7.17 2.05 -11.13
N GLN A 98 7.69 3.08 -10.44
CA GLN A 98 9.11 3.44 -10.43
C GLN A 98 9.94 2.60 -9.44
N HIS A 99 9.35 2.17 -8.34
CA HIS A 99 10.06 1.56 -7.22
C HIS A 99 9.82 0.06 -7.05
N TYR A 100 8.93 -0.54 -7.85
CA TYR A 100 8.51 -1.93 -7.72
C TYR A 100 9.68 -2.91 -7.67
N ASP A 101 10.63 -2.78 -8.60
CA ASP A 101 11.78 -3.69 -8.68
C ASP A 101 12.65 -3.62 -7.41
N GLY A 102 12.70 -2.45 -6.78
CA GLY A 102 13.42 -2.20 -5.53
C GLY A 102 12.75 -2.74 -4.26
N ILE A 103 11.52 -3.27 -4.32
CA ILE A 103 10.91 -3.97 -3.16
C ILE A 103 11.66 -5.27 -2.87
N GLN A 104 12.06 -5.45 -1.61
CA GLN A 104 12.95 -6.53 -1.18
C GLN A 104 12.24 -7.84 -0.83
N THR A 105 10.99 -7.78 -0.36
CA THR A 105 10.27 -8.95 0.16
C THR A 105 9.31 -9.50 -0.90
N SER A 106 9.26 -10.83 -1.05
CA SER A 106 8.28 -11.52 -1.90
C SER A 106 7.55 -12.61 -1.11
N VAL A 107 6.25 -12.78 -1.35
CA VAL A 107 5.40 -13.81 -0.74
C VAL A 107 4.96 -14.81 -1.81
N ASP A 108 4.95 -16.09 -1.46
CA ASP A 108 4.46 -17.15 -2.33
C ASP A 108 2.92 -17.17 -2.38
N CYS A 109 2.36 -16.80 -3.52
CA CYS A 109 0.91 -16.81 -3.76
C CYS A 109 0.41 -18.04 -4.54
N ARG A 110 1.18 -19.13 -4.65
CA ARG A 110 0.75 -20.35 -5.36
C ARG A 110 -0.57 -20.95 -4.86
N GLN A 111 -0.94 -20.70 -3.60
CA GLN A 111 -2.21 -21.16 -3.02
C GLN A 111 -3.37 -20.17 -3.19
N GLY A 112 -3.18 -19.06 -3.91
CA GLY A 112 -4.16 -18.01 -4.15
C GLY A 112 -3.91 -16.74 -3.34
N LEU A 113 -4.28 -15.60 -3.92
CA LEU A 113 -4.08 -14.27 -3.33
C LEU A 113 -4.76 -14.11 -1.96
N GLU A 114 -6.01 -14.55 -1.84
CA GLU A 114 -6.76 -14.44 -0.58
C GLU A 114 -6.07 -15.16 0.59
N LYS A 115 -5.45 -16.31 0.34
CA LYS A 115 -4.69 -17.02 1.37
C LYS A 115 -3.43 -16.26 1.78
N ALA A 116 -2.74 -15.63 0.83
CA ALA A 116 -1.58 -14.79 1.13
C ALA A 116 -1.97 -13.56 1.96
N LYS A 117 -3.07 -12.90 1.62
CA LYS A 117 -3.64 -11.78 2.41
C LYS A 117 -3.91 -12.21 3.87
N LEU A 118 -4.59 -13.33 4.06
CA LEU A 118 -4.88 -13.90 5.38
C LEU A 118 -3.61 -14.26 6.16
N ALA A 119 -2.59 -14.82 5.49
CA ALA A 119 -1.32 -15.13 6.14
C ALA A 119 -0.60 -13.86 6.61
N ILE A 120 -0.57 -12.82 5.78
CA ILE A 120 0.00 -11.53 6.12
C ILE A 120 -0.76 -10.90 7.30
N GLN A 121 -2.10 -10.90 7.26
CA GLN A 121 -2.95 -10.42 8.35
C GLN A 121 -2.58 -11.09 9.68
N ARG A 122 -2.51 -12.43 9.72
CA ARG A 122 -2.23 -13.20 10.95
C ARG A 122 -0.85 -12.94 11.57
N VAL A 123 0.11 -12.49 10.78
CA VAL A 123 1.46 -12.14 11.26
C VAL A 123 1.52 -10.69 11.75
N ARG A 124 0.57 -9.85 11.32
CA ARG A 124 0.61 -8.40 11.48
C ARG A 124 -0.34 -7.87 12.56
N LEU A 125 -1.36 -8.65 12.94
CA LEU A 125 -2.25 -8.47 14.09
C LEU A 125 -1.74 -9.29 15.28
#